data_AF-F3NB46-F1
#
_entry.id   AF-F3NB46-F1
#
_cell.length_a   1.000
_cell.length_b   1.000
_cell.length_c   1.000
_cell.angle_alpha   90.00
_cell.angle_beta   90.00
_cell.angle_gamma   90.00
#
_symmetry.space_group_name_H-M   'P 1'
#
loop_
_entity.id
_entity.type
_entity.pdbx_description
1 polymer ?
#
loop_
_entity_poly.entity_id
_entity_poly.type
_entity_poly.pdbx_seq_one_letter_code
_entity_poly.pdbx_strand_id
1 'polypeptide(L)'
;MPGEPAARGAEGGLHPGAWWLWALCLGTAATRTTNPLLLGLLLTVTGYVVASHRTSSPWSRSYAVFLRLGLAVLVLRLAFAVVLGSPIPGTHTLLTLPEVPLPHWAQGIRLGGRVTAEGVLFALYDGLRLAALLVCVGAANALANPARLLKSLPGALYEAGVAVVVALTFAPHLIADARRLRAARRLRGRPDRGLRGLLQVALPVLEGALERSVALAAAMDARGYGRTADVPAPVRRTTAALTLGGLLGVCAGTYGLLTAEGGTYGLPVLLAGASAALAGLWLGGRRSPRTRYRPDTWGPRALLVAGSGAAVAVAMTLAASADPAALHPDVVPLVAPALPLWPAAAVLLGLLPAFLVPAGSAGPAAHPLDTAKEQPS
;
A
#
# COMPACT_ATOMS: atom_id res chain seq x y z
N MET A 1 -25.12 41.69 22.29
CA MET A 1 -25.00 40.46 21.49
C MET A 1 -23.59 39.90 21.67
N PRO A 2 -23.33 39.12 22.73
CA PRO A 2 -22.03 38.47 22.90
C PRO A 2 -21.91 37.36 21.84
N GLY A 3 -20.87 37.46 21.01
CA GLY A 3 -20.60 36.53 19.92
C GLY A 3 -20.40 35.11 20.47
N GLU A 4 -21.15 34.17 19.90
CA GLU A 4 -20.97 32.75 20.12
C GLU A 4 -19.50 32.38 19.87
N PRO A 5 -18.85 31.64 20.78
CA PRO A 5 -17.55 31.07 20.48
C PRO A 5 -17.78 30.06 19.35
N ALA A 6 -17.32 30.41 18.15
CA ALA A 6 -17.24 29.49 17.04
C ALA A 6 -16.52 28.23 17.54
N ALA A 7 -17.28 27.18 17.79
CA ALA A 7 -16.80 25.85 18.06
C ALA A 7 -16.09 25.36 16.78
N ARG A 8 -14.85 25.80 16.57
CA ARG A 8 -13.86 25.12 15.72
C ARG A 8 -13.42 23.85 16.45
N GLY A 9 -14.40 23.00 16.75
CA GLY A 9 -14.22 21.69 17.33
C GLY A 9 -13.66 20.76 16.27
N ALA A 10 -12.37 20.44 16.40
CA ALA A 10 -11.78 19.20 15.90
C ALA A 10 -12.13 18.81 14.43
N GLU A 11 -11.64 19.56 13.45
CA GLU A 11 -11.32 18.96 12.14
C GLU A 11 -10.05 18.10 12.25
N GLY A 12 -10.08 17.12 13.16
CA GLY A 12 -9.08 16.08 13.28
C GLY A 12 -9.28 15.11 12.13
N GLY A 13 -8.57 15.33 11.03
CA GLY A 13 -8.53 14.37 9.91
C GLY A 13 -8.18 12.97 10.42
N LEU A 14 -8.85 11.96 9.88
CA LEU A 14 -8.66 10.57 10.29
C LEU A 14 -7.18 10.15 10.15
N HIS A 15 -6.66 9.43 11.15
CA HIS A 15 -5.25 9.04 11.16
C HIS A 15 -4.91 8.19 9.91
N PRO A 16 -3.93 8.57 9.09
CA PRO A 16 -3.63 7.89 7.82
C PRO A 16 -3.27 6.41 8.00
N GLY A 17 -2.68 6.06 9.14
CA GLY A 17 -2.38 4.67 9.51
C GLY A 17 -3.62 3.78 9.67
N ALA A 18 -4.79 4.34 9.99
CA ALA A 18 -6.02 3.54 10.12
C ALA A 18 -6.52 3.03 8.76
N TRP A 19 -6.43 3.85 7.71
CA TRP A 19 -6.74 3.44 6.33
C TRP A 19 -5.76 2.38 5.81
N TRP A 20 -4.48 2.53 6.14
CA TRP A 20 -3.46 1.52 5.82
C TRP A 20 -3.72 0.20 6.52
N LEU A 21 -3.99 0.24 7.83
CA LEU A 21 -4.29 -0.97 8.60
C LEU A 21 -5.56 -1.65 8.09
N TRP A 22 -6.62 -0.89 7.84
CA TRP A 22 -7.86 -1.40 7.25
C TRP A 22 -7.61 -2.09 5.90
N ALA A 23 -6.90 -1.43 4.97
CA ALA A 23 -6.62 -1.97 3.65
C ALA A 23 -5.69 -3.20 3.70
N LEU A 24 -4.68 -3.19 4.58
CA LEU A 24 -3.81 -4.35 4.80
C LEU A 24 -4.59 -5.53 5.37
N CYS A 25 -5.51 -5.29 6.32
CA CYS A 25 -6.36 -6.34 6.85
C CYS A 25 -7.31 -6.92 5.78
N LEU A 26 -7.89 -6.10 4.90
CA LEU A 26 -8.65 -6.60 3.75
C LEU A 26 -7.78 -7.38 2.75
N GLY A 27 -6.53 -6.95 2.56
CA GLY A 27 -5.54 -7.70 1.79
C GLY A 27 -5.25 -9.08 2.42
N THR A 28 -5.06 -9.13 3.75
CA THR A 28 -4.91 -10.38 4.49
C THR A 28 -6.15 -11.27 4.37
N ALA A 29 -7.35 -10.70 4.38
CA ALA A 29 -8.58 -11.46 4.11
C ALA A 29 -8.58 -12.06 2.69
N ALA A 30 -8.14 -11.29 1.68
CA ALA A 30 -8.02 -11.77 0.30
C ALA A 30 -6.99 -12.91 0.16
N THR A 31 -5.95 -12.99 1.00
CA THR A 31 -5.01 -14.12 0.95
C THR A 31 -5.61 -15.43 1.47
N ARG A 32 -6.73 -15.38 2.20
CA ARG A 32 -7.40 -16.55 2.79
C ARG A 32 -8.48 -17.17 1.91
N THR A 33 -8.70 -16.67 0.70
CA THR A 33 -9.74 -17.20 -0.19
C THR A 33 -9.32 -17.16 -1.65
N THR A 34 -9.75 -18.17 -2.41
CA THR A 34 -9.73 -18.17 -3.88
C THR A 34 -11.15 -18.15 -4.46
N ASN A 35 -12.18 -18.03 -3.61
CA ASN A 35 -13.57 -17.95 -4.04
C ASN A 35 -13.81 -16.61 -4.79
N PRO A 36 -14.19 -16.65 -6.07
CA PRO A 36 -14.31 -15.44 -6.88
C PRO A 36 -15.43 -14.50 -6.40
N LEU A 37 -16.47 -15.04 -5.74
CA LEU A 37 -17.57 -14.24 -5.22
C LEU A 37 -17.14 -13.43 -3.99
N LEU A 38 -16.35 -14.02 -3.10
CA LEU A 38 -15.79 -13.32 -1.93
C LEU A 38 -14.74 -12.30 -2.34
N LEU A 39 -13.88 -12.63 -3.32
CA LEU A 39 -12.92 -11.69 -3.88
C LEU A 39 -13.61 -10.52 -4.59
N GLY A 40 -14.66 -10.82 -5.37
CA GLY A 40 -15.53 -9.80 -5.95
C GLY A 40 -16.16 -8.90 -4.89
N LEU A 41 -16.67 -9.48 -3.80
CA LEU A 41 -17.22 -8.72 -2.68
C LEU A 41 -16.16 -7.81 -2.04
N LEU A 42 -14.95 -8.30 -1.76
CA LEU A 42 -13.83 -7.49 -1.26
C LEU A 42 -13.48 -6.32 -2.21
N LEU A 43 -13.45 -6.58 -3.52
CA LEU A 43 -13.22 -5.55 -4.54
C LEU A 43 -14.34 -4.49 -4.53
N THR A 44 -15.60 -4.91 -4.41
CA THR A 44 -16.73 -3.97 -4.32
C THR A 44 -16.71 -3.14 -3.04
N VAL A 45 -16.41 -3.76 -1.88
CA VAL A 45 -16.30 -3.07 -0.59
C VAL A 45 -15.18 -2.03 -0.63
N THR A 46 -13.99 -2.42 -1.10
CA THR A 46 -12.86 -1.50 -1.24
C THR A 46 -13.15 -0.37 -2.23
N GLY A 47 -13.73 -0.70 -3.38
CA GLY A 47 -14.14 0.29 -4.39
C GLY A 47 -15.18 1.27 -3.87
N TYR A 48 -16.18 0.80 -3.12
CA TYR A 48 -17.23 1.64 -2.53
C TYR A 48 -16.68 2.59 -1.46
N VAL A 49 -15.84 2.10 -0.56
CA VAL A 49 -15.19 2.94 0.46
C VAL A 49 -14.29 3.99 -0.19
N VAL A 50 -13.51 3.62 -1.21
CA VAL A 50 -12.70 4.58 -1.97
C VAL A 50 -13.58 5.59 -2.71
N ALA A 51 -14.67 5.18 -3.34
CA ALA A 51 -15.55 6.07 -4.09
C ALA A 51 -16.24 7.09 -3.18
N SER A 52 -16.66 6.68 -1.97
CA SER A 52 -17.32 7.54 -0.99
C SER A 52 -16.36 8.50 -0.28
N HIS A 53 -15.09 8.13 -0.12
CA HIS A 53 -14.11 8.88 0.70
C HIS A 53 -12.93 9.45 -0.10
N ARG A 54 -12.92 9.34 -1.43
CA ARG A 54 -11.85 9.91 -2.25
C ARG A 54 -11.81 11.44 -2.08
N THR A 55 -10.69 11.93 -1.58
CA THR A 55 -10.40 13.38 -1.58
C THR A 55 -9.95 13.81 -2.98
N SER A 56 -10.18 15.06 -3.39
CA SER A 56 -9.79 15.62 -4.70
C SER A 56 -8.27 15.76 -4.92
N SER A 57 -7.46 15.06 -4.13
CA SER A 57 -6.00 15.04 -4.24
C SER A 57 -5.55 14.28 -5.49
N PRO A 58 -4.40 14.62 -6.12
CA PRO A 58 -3.87 13.89 -7.29
C PRO A 58 -3.63 12.39 -7.06
N TRP A 59 -3.57 11.96 -5.78
CA TRP A 59 -3.39 10.59 -5.30
C TRP A 59 -4.68 9.76 -5.36
N SER A 60 -5.84 10.40 -5.55
CA SER A 60 -7.12 9.72 -5.80
C SER A 60 -7.09 8.85 -7.07
N ARG A 61 -6.23 9.20 -8.03
CA ARG A 61 -6.01 8.41 -9.24
C ARG A 61 -5.23 7.12 -9.01
N SER A 62 -4.56 6.97 -7.87
CA SER A 62 -3.79 5.76 -7.54
C SER A 62 -4.68 4.53 -7.55
N TYR A 63 -5.92 4.61 -7.05
CA TYR A 63 -6.84 3.47 -7.07
C TYR A 63 -7.10 2.97 -8.50
N ALA A 64 -7.38 3.87 -9.45
CA ALA A 64 -7.59 3.51 -10.85
C ALA A 64 -6.32 2.91 -11.50
N VAL A 65 -5.13 3.38 -11.14
CA VAL A 65 -3.86 2.81 -11.62
C VAL A 65 -3.67 1.39 -11.09
N PHE A 66 -3.86 1.16 -9.80
CA PHE A 66 -3.75 -0.17 -9.19
C PHE A 66 -4.82 -1.14 -9.69
N LEU A 67 -6.04 -0.66 -9.96
CA LEU A 67 -7.10 -1.47 -10.56
C LEU A 67 -6.76 -1.87 -11.99
N ARG A 68 -6.24 -0.96 -12.82
CA ARG A 68 -5.74 -1.28 -14.17
C ARG A 68 -4.57 -2.26 -14.12
N LEU A 69 -3.66 -2.10 -13.16
CA LEU A 69 -2.52 -3.00 -12.99
C LEU A 69 -2.99 -4.39 -12.53
N GLY A 70 -3.93 -4.47 -11.58
CA GLY A 70 -4.58 -5.73 -11.17
C GLY A 70 -5.27 -6.45 -12.35
N LEU A 71 -6.00 -5.70 -13.17
CA LEU A 71 -6.61 -6.22 -14.39
C LEU A 71 -5.55 -6.71 -15.40
N ALA A 72 -4.46 -5.95 -15.59
CA ALA A 72 -3.38 -6.36 -16.48
C ALA A 72 -2.70 -7.65 -16.00
N VAL A 73 -2.45 -7.78 -14.69
CA VAL A 73 -1.91 -9.01 -14.08
C VAL A 73 -2.85 -10.19 -14.28
N LEU A 74 -4.17 -9.98 -14.10
CA LEU A 74 -5.17 -11.01 -14.32
C LEU A 74 -5.19 -11.47 -15.80
N VAL A 75 -5.24 -10.53 -16.74
CA VAL A 75 -5.24 -10.83 -18.18
C VAL A 75 -3.96 -11.54 -18.59
N LEU A 76 -2.80 -11.07 -18.11
CA LEU A 76 -1.52 -11.70 -18.40
C LEU A 76 -1.47 -13.14 -17.83
N ARG A 77 -2.00 -13.36 -16.63
CA ARG A 77 -2.07 -14.69 -16.02
C ARG A 77 -2.98 -15.64 -16.79
N LEU A 78 -4.14 -15.15 -17.24
CA LEU A 78 -5.04 -15.92 -18.10
C LEU A 78 -4.38 -16.24 -19.45
N ALA A 79 -3.70 -15.26 -20.06
CA ALA A 79 -2.96 -15.47 -21.30
C ALA A 79 -1.86 -16.54 -21.11
N PHE A 80 -1.09 -16.49 -20.03
CA PHE A 80 -0.11 -17.52 -19.73
C PHE A 80 -0.75 -18.90 -19.52
N ALA A 81 -1.87 -18.98 -18.80
CA ALA A 81 -2.58 -20.25 -18.60
C ALA A 81 -3.14 -20.84 -19.90
N VAL A 82 -3.56 -20.00 -20.85
CA VAL A 82 -4.03 -20.42 -22.18
C VAL A 82 -2.87 -20.83 -23.10
N VAL A 83 -1.74 -20.11 -23.06
CA VAL A 83 -0.60 -20.33 -23.98
C VAL A 83 0.33 -21.45 -23.51
N LEU A 84 0.64 -21.53 -22.21
CA LEU A 84 1.51 -22.56 -21.62
C LEU A 84 0.73 -23.81 -21.17
N GLY A 85 -0.59 -23.80 -21.34
CA GLY A 85 -1.48 -24.82 -20.79
C GLY A 85 -1.57 -24.74 -19.26
N SER A 86 -2.59 -25.40 -18.71
CA SER A 86 -2.74 -25.56 -17.25
C SER A 86 -2.29 -26.97 -16.84
N PRO A 87 -1.52 -27.12 -15.74
CA PRO A 87 -1.17 -28.43 -15.19
C PRO A 87 -2.37 -29.15 -14.53
N ILE A 88 -3.54 -28.52 -14.51
CA ILE A 88 -4.74 -29.05 -13.85
C ILE A 88 -5.47 -30.04 -14.78
N PRO A 89 -5.76 -31.26 -14.31
CA PRO A 89 -6.58 -32.20 -15.05
C PRO A 89 -7.97 -31.59 -15.29
N GLY A 90 -8.39 -31.50 -16.56
CA GLY A 90 -9.71 -30.98 -16.90
C GLY A 90 -10.40 -31.90 -17.91
N THR A 91 -11.70 -32.11 -17.71
CA THR A 91 -12.52 -32.93 -18.61
C THR A 91 -13.18 -32.09 -19.70
N HIS A 92 -13.41 -30.79 -19.43
CA HIS A 92 -14.09 -29.89 -20.36
C HIS A 92 -13.09 -29.07 -21.18
N THR A 93 -12.86 -29.46 -22.44
CA THR A 93 -12.05 -28.68 -23.36
C THR A 93 -12.81 -27.52 -23.99
N LEU A 94 -12.26 -26.32 -23.86
CA LEU A 94 -12.76 -25.12 -24.53
C LEU A 94 -12.12 -24.93 -25.90
N LEU A 95 -10.79 -25.04 -25.98
CA LEU A 95 -10.02 -24.78 -27.20
C LEU A 95 -8.87 -25.78 -27.32
N THR A 96 -8.50 -26.14 -28.54
CA THR A 96 -7.31 -26.94 -28.83
C THR A 96 -6.34 -26.10 -29.65
N LEU A 97 -5.27 -25.63 -29.03
CA LEU A 97 -4.20 -24.94 -29.73
C LEU A 97 -3.23 -25.98 -30.31
N PRO A 98 -2.67 -25.73 -31.51
CA PRO A 98 -1.67 -26.62 -32.10
C PRO A 98 -0.47 -26.73 -31.15
N GLU A 99 -0.13 -27.97 -30.79
CA GLU A 99 1.00 -28.26 -29.91
C GLU A 99 2.30 -28.06 -30.69
N VAL A 100 3.17 -27.18 -30.20
CA VAL A 100 4.52 -27.06 -30.74
C VAL A 100 5.40 -28.03 -29.96
N PRO A 101 5.97 -29.08 -30.59
CA PRO A 101 6.84 -30.01 -29.89
C PRO A 101 8.09 -29.26 -29.43
N LEU A 102 8.25 -29.11 -28.12
CA LEU A 102 9.41 -28.46 -27.53
C LEU A 102 10.55 -29.46 -27.37
N PRO A 103 11.81 -29.01 -27.55
CA PRO A 103 12.99 -29.85 -27.41
C PRO A 103 13.12 -30.44 -26.00
N HIS A 104 13.80 -31.58 -25.87
CA HIS A 104 13.85 -32.45 -24.68
C HIS A 104 14.24 -31.76 -23.36
N TRP A 105 14.90 -30.60 -23.40
CA TRP A 105 15.29 -29.81 -22.22
C TRP A 105 14.16 -28.94 -21.65
N ALA A 106 13.05 -28.78 -22.39
CA ALA A 106 11.86 -28.01 -22.02
C ALA A 106 10.61 -28.88 -21.87
N GLN A 107 10.75 -30.18 -21.58
CA GLN A 107 9.64 -31.14 -21.44
C GLN A 107 8.63 -30.81 -20.31
N GLY A 108 8.96 -29.87 -19.41
CA GLY A 108 8.07 -29.39 -18.36
C GLY A 108 7.13 -28.24 -18.79
N ILE A 109 7.32 -27.65 -19.97
CA ILE A 109 6.50 -26.55 -20.49
C ILE A 109 5.83 -27.06 -21.75
N ARG A 110 4.49 -27.05 -21.81
CA ARG A 110 3.75 -27.35 -23.04
C ARG A 110 3.34 -26.02 -23.67
N LEU A 111 3.92 -25.63 -24.81
CA LEU A 111 3.40 -24.49 -25.56
C LEU A 111 2.23 -24.98 -26.44
N GLY A 112 1.03 -24.53 -26.10
CA GLY A 112 -0.21 -24.96 -26.74
C GLY A 112 -0.81 -26.24 -26.13
N GLY A 113 -1.80 -26.81 -26.82
CA GLY A 113 -2.54 -28.00 -26.39
C GLY A 113 -4.00 -27.72 -26.01
N ARG A 114 -4.60 -28.67 -25.29
CA ARG A 114 -6.00 -28.62 -24.83
C ARG A 114 -6.15 -27.57 -23.72
N VAL A 115 -6.82 -26.46 -24.00
CA VAL A 115 -7.25 -25.47 -23.01
C VAL A 115 -8.53 -25.97 -22.35
N THR A 116 -8.44 -26.31 -21.08
CA THR A 116 -9.57 -26.81 -20.27
C THR A 116 -10.27 -25.69 -19.51
N ALA A 117 -11.57 -25.83 -19.31
CA ALA A 117 -12.35 -24.87 -18.52
C ALA A 117 -11.86 -24.81 -17.07
N GLU A 118 -11.53 -25.97 -16.50
CA GLU A 118 -10.97 -26.14 -15.16
C GLU A 118 -9.67 -25.34 -14.99
N GLY A 119 -8.77 -25.45 -15.97
CA GLY A 119 -7.47 -24.77 -15.96
C GLY A 119 -7.58 -23.26 -16.08
N VAL A 120 -8.47 -22.77 -16.96
CA VAL A 120 -8.75 -21.34 -17.10
C VAL A 120 -9.40 -20.78 -15.83
N LEU A 121 -10.33 -21.51 -15.24
CA LEU A 121 -11.04 -21.10 -14.03
C LEU A 121 -10.12 -21.02 -12.82
N PHE A 122 -9.20 -21.97 -12.67
CA PHE A 122 -8.16 -21.91 -11.64
C PHE A 122 -7.26 -20.69 -11.80
N ALA A 123 -6.79 -20.43 -13.02
CA ALA A 123 -5.96 -19.26 -13.32
C ALA A 123 -6.72 -17.94 -13.08
N LEU A 124 -8.03 -17.92 -13.37
CA LEU A 124 -8.92 -16.80 -13.06
C LEU A 124 -9.01 -16.58 -11.55
N TYR A 125 -9.27 -17.62 -10.76
CA TYR A 125 -9.45 -17.53 -9.30
C TYR A 125 -8.19 -17.02 -8.61
N ASP A 126 -7.04 -17.62 -8.93
CA ASP A 126 -5.79 -17.16 -8.36
C ASP A 126 -5.36 -15.78 -8.90
N GLY A 127 -5.65 -15.49 -10.18
CA GLY A 127 -5.39 -14.18 -10.78
C GLY A 127 -6.21 -13.08 -10.12
N LEU A 128 -7.48 -13.36 -9.81
CA LEU A 128 -8.37 -12.45 -9.11
C LEU A 128 -7.89 -12.19 -7.67
N ARG A 129 -7.34 -13.20 -6.99
CA ARG A 129 -6.70 -13.04 -5.68
C ARG A 129 -5.53 -12.04 -5.75
N LEU A 130 -4.63 -12.17 -6.72
CA LEU A 130 -3.53 -11.22 -6.91
C LEU A 130 -4.04 -9.80 -7.25
N ALA A 131 -5.05 -9.70 -8.11
CA ALA A 131 -5.68 -8.44 -8.45
C ALA A 131 -6.32 -7.77 -7.21
N ALA A 132 -6.98 -8.53 -6.35
CA ALA A 132 -7.56 -8.03 -5.10
C ALA A 132 -6.49 -7.47 -4.14
N LEU A 133 -5.34 -8.14 -4.02
CA LEU A 133 -4.21 -7.63 -3.22
C LEU A 133 -3.71 -6.28 -3.74
N LEU A 134 -3.53 -6.17 -5.06
CA LEU A 134 -3.13 -4.92 -5.72
C LEU A 134 -4.15 -3.81 -5.51
N VAL A 135 -5.45 -4.11 -5.60
CA VAL A 135 -6.53 -3.16 -5.37
C VAL A 135 -6.58 -2.72 -3.91
N CYS A 136 -6.34 -3.59 -2.93
CA CYS A 136 -6.25 -3.22 -1.52
C CYS A 136 -5.10 -2.22 -1.27
N VAL A 137 -3.92 -2.46 -1.86
CA VAL A 137 -2.79 -1.51 -1.81
C VAL A 137 -3.15 -0.19 -2.52
N GLY A 138 -3.87 -0.26 -3.64
CA GLY A 138 -4.42 0.92 -4.31
C GLY A 138 -5.37 1.73 -3.44
N ALA A 139 -6.25 1.05 -2.68
CA ALA A 139 -7.19 1.67 -1.76
C ALA A 139 -6.45 2.39 -0.62
N ALA A 140 -5.43 1.76 -0.03
CA ALA A 140 -4.59 2.39 1.00
C ALA A 140 -3.98 3.72 0.50
N ASN A 141 -3.41 3.72 -0.71
CA ASN A 141 -2.77 4.89 -1.30
C ASN A 141 -3.76 5.97 -1.76
N ALA A 142 -5.01 5.60 -2.07
CA ALA A 142 -6.05 6.55 -2.46
C ALA A 142 -6.71 7.22 -1.25
N LEU A 143 -6.83 6.49 -0.13
CA LEU A 143 -7.47 6.96 1.10
C LEU A 143 -6.51 7.66 2.06
N ALA A 144 -5.22 7.25 2.10
CA ALA A 144 -4.21 7.85 2.95
C ALA A 144 -3.19 8.65 2.14
N ASN A 145 -2.94 9.90 2.57
CA ASN A 145 -1.84 10.69 2.03
C ASN A 145 -0.48 10.15 2.56
N PRO A 146 0.42 9.63 1.70
CA PRO A 146 1.70 9.06 2.13
C PRO A 146 2.58 10.07 2.85
N ALA A 147 2.50 11.36 2.51
CA ALA A 147 3.23 12.41 3.23
C ALA A 147 2.70 12.61 4.65
N ARG A 148 1.39 12.41 4.90
CA ARG A 148 0.82 12.45 6.26
C ARG A 148 1.21 11.20 7.05
N LEU A 149 1.22 10.03 6.41
CA LEU A 149 1.68 8.79 7.04
C LEU A 149 3.15 8.92 7.51
N LEU A 150 4.00 9.51 6.68
CA LEU A 150 5.41 9.73 7.02
C LEU A 150 5.58 10.65 8.24
N LYS A 151 4.71 11.65 8.41
CA LYS A 151 4.69 12.52 9.60
C LYS A 151 4.18 11.81 10.87
N SER A 152 3.44 10.71 10.72
CA SER A 152 2.97 9.88 11.83
C SER A 152 3.98 8.80 12.28
N LEU A 153 5.11 8.67 11.58
CA LEU A 153 6.15 7.73 11.98
C LEU A 153 6.71 8.06 13.38
N PRO A 154 7.09 7.02 14.17
CA PRO A 154 7.70 7.22 15.47
C PRO A 154 9.00 8.03 15.35
N GLY A 155 9.32 8.83 16.36
CA GLY A 155 10.51 9.69 16.37
C GLY A 155 11.83 8.92 16.22
N ALA A 156 11.84 7.61 16.47
CA ALA A 156 12.99 6.74 16.20
C ALA A 156 13.40 6.74 14.72
N LEU A 157 12.44 6.97 13.82
CA LEU A 157 12.65 7.05 12.37
C LEU A 157 12.74 8.50 11.90
N TYR A 158 13.01 9.47 12.78
CA TYR A 158 13.01 10.89 12.43
C TYR A 158 14.01 11.21 11.31
N GLU A 159 15.23 10.69 11.39
CA GLU A 159 16.27 10.92 10.37
C GLU A 159 15.86 10.35 9.01
N ALA A 160 15.38 9.10 8.99
CA ALA A 160 14.83 8.47 7.79
C ALA A 160 13.60 9.22 7.25
N GLY A 161 12.71 9.67 8.15
CA GLY A 161 11.53 10.44 7.81
C GLY A 161 11.86 11.78 7.17
N VAL A 162 12.83 12.53 7.72
CA VAL A 162 13.33 13.78 7.14
C VAL A 162 13.93 13.51 5.76
N ALA A 163 14.77 12.49 5.61
CA ALA A 163 15.34 12.13 4.32
C ALA A 163 14.25 11.84 3.27
N VAL A 164 13.20 11.10 3.63
CA VAL A 164 12.09 10.80 2.71
C VAL A 164 11.23 12.05 2.43
N VAL A 165 10.94 12.90 3.42
CA VAL A 165 10.20 14.16 3.20
C VAL A 165 10.97 15.07 2.23
N VAL A 166 12.29 15.19 2.44
CA VAL A 166 13.21 15.92 1.57
C VAL A 166 13.15 15.32 0.18
N ALA A 167 13.35 14.01 0.01
CA ALA A 167 13.30 13.34 -1.28
C ALA A 167 11.96 13.55 -2.01
N LEU A 168 10.82 13.42 -1.32
CA LEU A 168 9.49 13.66 -1.87
C LEU A 168 9.28 15.12 -2.30
N THR A 169 9.93 16.07 -1.64
CA THR A 169 9.89 17.49 -2.00
C THR A 169 10.80 17.79 -3.19
N PHE A 170 12.01 17.21 -3.25
CA PHE A 170 12.95 17.44 -4.35
C PHE A 170 12.60 16.68 -5.63
N ALA A 171 11.96 15.51 -5.54
CA ALA A 171 11.55 14.71 -6.70
C ALA A 171 10.80 15.50 -7.80
N PRO A 172 9.72 16.28 -7.51
CA PRO A 172 9.05 17.06 -8.53
C PRO A 172 9.95 18.14 -9.16
N HIS A 173 10.86 18.73 -8.37
CA HIS A 173 11.82 19.73 -8.87
C HIS A 173 12.81 19.11 -9.85
N LEU A 174 13.37 17.93 -9.52
CA LEU A 174 14.28 17.19 -10.41
C LEU A 174 13.60 16.80 -11.74
N ILE A 175 12.33 16.40 -11.68
CA ILE A 175 11.55 16.09 -12.89
C ILE A 175 11.36 17.35 -13.75
N ALA A 176 11.02 18.49 -13.13
CA ALA A 176 10.86 19.75 -13.84
C ALA A 176 12.16 20.20 -14.51
N ASP A 177 13.30 20.07 -13.82
CA ASP A 177 14.61 20.45 -14.35
C ASP A 177 15.06 19.51 -15.47
N ALA A 178 14.84 18.20 -15.32
CA ALA A 178 15.10 17.24 -16.39
C ALA A 178 14.25 17.53 -17.63
N ARG A 179 12.97 17.92 -17.46
CA ARG A 179 12.09 18.32 -18.58
C ARG A 179 12.57 19.60 -19.25
N ARG A 180 12.94 20.63 -18.47
CA ARG A 180 13.50 21.89 -18.98
C ARG A 180 14.77 21.65 -19.78
N LEU A 181 15.68 20.82 -19.27
CA LEU A 181 16.94 20.49 -19.93
C LEU A 181 16.71 19.68 -21.23
N ARG A 182 15.78 18.72 -21.22
CA ARG A 182 15.39 18.00 -22.44
C ARG A 182 14.83 18.96 -23.50
N ALA A 183 13.97 19.90 -23.12
CA ALA A 183 13.41 20.88 -24.03
C ALA A 183 14.49 21.81 -24.62
N ALA A 184 15.40 22.34 -23.79
CA ALA A 184 16.50 23.18 -24.25
C ALA A 184 17.43 22.47 -25.24
N ARG A 185 17.67 21.16 -25.05
CA ARG A 185 18.50 20.37 -25.98
C ARG A 185 17.79 20.07 -27.29
N ARG A 186 16.48 19.83 -27.26
CA ARG A 186 15.66 19.71 -28.48
C ARG A 186 15.73 20.98 -29.32
N LEU A 187 15.67 22.15 -28.69
CA LEU A 187 15.84 23.44 -29.38
C LEU A 187 17.24 23.65 -29.96
N ARG A 188 18.27 22.98 -29.40
CA ARG A 188 19.66 23.02 -29.90
C ARG A 188 19.97 21.92 -30.92
N GLY A 189 18.95 21.21 -31.44
CA GLY A 189 19.12 20.12 -32.42
C GLY A 189 19.90 18.92 -31.88
N ARG A 190 20.09 18.81 -30.57
CA ARG A 190 20.86 17.72 -29.96
C ARG A 190 19.96 16.49 -29.75
N PRO A 191 20.44 15.28 -30.09
CA PRO A 191 19.66 14.07 -29.89
C PRO A 191 19.37 13.86 -28.39
N ASP A 192 18.11 13.66 -28.06
CA ASP A 192 17.62 13.51 -26.70
C ASP A 192 17.27 12.06 -26.33
N ARG A 193 17.33 11.15 -27.31
CA ARG A 193 17.09 9.70 -27.17
C ARG A 193 18.40 8.92 -27.08
N GLY A 194 18.39 7.84 -26.28
CA GLY A 194 19.52 6.93 -26.10
C GLY A 194 20.35 7.17 -24.83
N LEU A 195 21.23 6.21 -24.50
CA LEU A 195 22.08 6.23 -23.28
C LEU A 195 22.96 7.48 -23.19
N ARG A 196 23.57 7.91 -24.31
CA ARG A 196 24.38 9.15 -24.35
C ARG A 196 23.54 10.39 -24.09
N GLY A 197 22.34 10.46 -24.66
CA GLY A 197 21.39 11.54 -24.41
C GLY A 197 20.91 11.58 -22.96
N LEU A 198 20.75 10.41 -22.32
CA LEU A 198 20.39 10.28 -20.91
C LEU A 198 21.52 10.76 -19.99
N LEU A 199 22.76 10.29 -20.19
CA LEU A 199 23.93 10.70 -19.40
C LEU A 199 24.14 12.22 -19.43
N GLN A 200 23.96 12.83 -20.61
CA GLN A 200 24.06 14.29 -20.77
C GLN A 200 22.89 15.07 -20.13
N VAL A 201 21.75 14.44 -19.80
CA VAL A 201 20.71 15.08 -18.94
C VAL A 201 21.09 14.88 -17.49
N ALA A 202 21.47 13.66 -17.15
CA ALA A 202 21.65 13.22 -15.78
C ALA A 202 22.76 14.02 -15.09
N LEU A 203 23.90 14.24 -15.75
CA LEU A 203 25.02 14.95 -15.14
C LEU A 203 24.66 16.38 -14.69
N PRO A 204 24.07 17.25 -15.53
CA PRO A 204 23.65 18.58 -15.08
C PRO A 204 22.54 18.57 -14.01
N VAL A 205 21.57 17.64 -14.05
CA VAL A 205 20.57 17.62 -12.97
C VAL A 205 21.12 17.06 -11.67
N LEU A 206 22.13 16.17 -11.72
CA LEU A 206 22.85 15.71 -10.54
C LEU A 206 23.68 16.84 -9.93
N GLU A 207 24.38 17.63 -10.76
CA GLU A 207 25.09 18.83 -10.32
C GLU A 207 24.14 19.81 -9.62
N GLY A 208 23.02 20.17 -10.27
CA GLY A 208 22.00 21.03 -9.67
C GLY A 208 21.27 20.39 -8.47
N ALA A 209 21.26 19.07 -8.35
CA ALA A 209 20.76 18.38 -7.15
C ALA A 209 21.77 18.49 -6.00
N LEU A 210 23.07 18.35 -6.29
CA LEU A 210 24.15 18.47 -5.32
C LEU A 210 24.20 19.89 -4.74
N GLU A 211 24.19 20.93 -5.57
CA GLU A 211 24.15 22.32 -5.11
C GLU A 211 22.96 22.59 -4.17
N ARG A 212 21.76 22.13 -4.56
CA ARG A 212 20.56 22.25 -3.71
C ARG A 212 20.66 21.44 -2.42
N SER A 213 21.26 20.25 -2.47
CA SER A 213 21.46 19.43 -1.28
C SER A 213 22.41 20.10 -0.28
N VAL A 214 23.48 20.75 -0.76
CA VAL A 214 24.44 21.51 0.06
C VAL A 214 23.76 22.74 0.65
N ALA A 215 23.01 23.49 -0.15
CA ALA A 215 22.26 24.66 0.33
C ALA A 215 21.20 24.28 1.38
N LEU A 216 20.50 23.15 1.17
CA LEU A 216 19.55 22.63 2.14
C LEU A 216 20.23 22.19 3.44
N ALA A 217 21.36 21.48 3.34
CA ALA A 217 22.12 21.05 4.52
C ALA A 217 22.57 22.25 5.35
N ALA A 218 23.12 23.29 4.72
CA ALA A 218 23.50 24.53 5.41
C ALA A 218 22.28 25.22 6.08
N ALA A 219 21.13 25.26 5.42
CA ALA A 219 19.90 25.81 5.99
C ALA A 219 19.33 24.96 7.14
N MET A 220 19.51 23.64 7.09
CA MET A 220 19.12 22.71 8.14
C MET A 220 20.00 22.90 9.39
N ASP A 221 21.31 22.98 9.22
CA ASP A 221 22.26 23.24 10.31
C ASP A 221 21.98 24.59 10.98
N ALA A 222 21.75 25.65 10.20
CA ALA A 222 21.41 26.98 10.73
C ALA A 222 20.11 27.00 11.56
N ARG A 223 19.14 26.12 11.23
CA ARG A 223 17.89 25.95 11.97
C ARG A 223 18.02 24.99 13.16
N GLY A 224 19.21 24.44 13.40
CA GLY A 224 19.48 23.50 14.49
C GLY A 224 18.94 22.09 14.26
N TYR A 225 18.69 21.68 13.00
CA TYR A 225 18.46 20.27 12.69
C TYR A 225 19.70 19.45 13.05
N GLY A 226 19.52 18.21 13.50
CA GLY A 226 20.63 17.33 13.89
C GLY A 226 21.06 17.41 15.37
N ARG A 227 20.51 18.35 16.16
CA ARG A 227 20.66 18.31 17.63
C ARG A 227 19.90 17.13 18.21
N THR A 228 20.58 16.00 18.38
CA THR A 228 20.07 14.86 19.14
C THR A 228 20.04 15.22 20.63
N ALA A 229 18.93 14.91 21.32
CA ALA A 229 18.93 14.96 22.78
C ALA A 229 20.01 14.00 23.31
N ASP A 230 20.71 14.38 24.38
CA ASP A 230 21.73 13.53 24.97
C ASP A 230 21.04 12.35 25.68
N VAL A 231 21.21 11.14 25.16
CA VAL A 231 20.50 9.95 25.65
C VAL A 231 21.46 9.06 26.44
N PRO A 232 21.11 8.68 27.69
CA PRO A 232 21.91 7.74 28.46
C PRO A 232 22.22 6.45 27.67
N ALA A 233 23.48 6.01 27.69
CA ALA A 233 23.93 4.77 27.09
C ALA A 233 23.03 3.53 27.36
N PRO A 234 22.49 3.30 28.59
CA PRO A 234 21.59 2.18 28.84
C PRO A 234 20.31 2.25 28.00
N VAL A 235 19.72 3.44 27.86
CA VAL A 235 18.48 3.63 27.08
C VAL A 235 18.76 3.39 25.59
N ARG A 236 19.93 3.81 25.09
CA ARG A 236 20.35 3.51 23.71
C ARG A 236 20.44 2.00 23.46
N ARG A 237 21.10 1.27 24.36
CA ARG A 237 21.27 -0.19 24.26
C ARG A 237 19.95 -0.94 24.38
N THR A 238 19.07 -0.57 25.32
CA THR A 238 17.75 -1.23 25.46
C THR A 238 16.88 -1.03 24.24
N THR A 239 16.88 0.17 23.64
CA THR A 239 16.15 0.40 22.40
C THR A 239 16.71 -0.41 21.25
N ALA A 240 18.04 -0.46 21.06
CA ALA A 240 18.65 -1.29 20.02
C ALA A 240 18.34 -2.78 20.22
N ALA A 241 18.42 -3.28 21.46
CA ALA A 241 18.09 -4.66 21.80
C ALA A 241 16.61 -4.98 21.57
N LEU A 242 15.69 -4.09 21.97
CA LEU A 242 14.26 -4.24 21.74
C LEU A 242 13.91 -4.20 20.26
N THR A 243 14.51 -3.29 19.47
CA THR A 243 14.24 -3.21 18.03
C THR A 243 14.81 -4.41 17.27
N LEU A 244 16.06 -4.80 17.54
CA LEU A 244 16.70 -5.92 16.86
C LEU A 244 16.09 -7.26 17.31
N GLY A 245 15.93 -7.45 18.62
CA GLY A 245 15.30 -8.64 19.19
C GLY A 245 13.83 -8.76 18.77
N GLY A 246 13.11 -7.64 18.71
CA GLY A 246 11.75 -7.61 18.19
C GLY A 246 11.66 -7.99 16.71
N LEU A 247 12.56 -7.44 15.88
CA LEU A 247 12.61 -7.78 14.45
C LEU A 247 12.96 -9.26 14.22
N LEU A 248 13.93 -9.79 14.96
CA LEU A 248 14.28 -11.21 14.94
C LEU A 248 13.10 -12.08 15.41
N GLY A 249 12.39 -11.65 16.46
CA GLY A 249 11.18 -12.31 16.94
C GLY A 249 10.05 -12.32 15.90
N VAL A 250 9.87 -11.23 15.15
CA VAL A 250 8.90 -11.18 14.04
C VAL A 250 9.29 -12.16 12.93
N CYS A 251 10.57 -12.22 12.56
CA CYS A 251 11.07 -13.19 11.58
C CYS A 251 10.84 -14.64 12.06
N ALA A 252 11.21 -14.94 13.31
CA ALA A 252 11.06 -16.27 13.89
C ALA A 252 9.58 -16.67 14.05
N GLY A 253 8.71 -15.75 14.48
CA GLY A 253 7.28 -15.98 14.61
C GLY A 253 6.59 -16.18 13.26
N THR A 254 6.97 -15.40 12.25
CA THR A 254 6.46 -15.57 10.88
C THR A 254 6.90 -16.92 10.30
N TYR A 255 8.16 -17.30 10.50
CA TYR A 255 8.66 -18.62 10.11
C TYR A 255 7.88 -19.74 10.82
N GLY A 256 7.67 -19.63 12.13
CA GLY A 256 6.86 -20.60 12.89
C GLY A 256 5.42 -20.72 12.38
N LEU A 257 4.78 -19.63 11.98
CA LEU A 257 3.44 -19.67 11.38
C LEU A 257 3.40 -20.36 10.01
N LEU A 258 4.53 -20.48 9.32
CA LEU A 258 4.64 -21.14 8.02
C LEU A 258 5.00 -22.63 8.15
N THR A 259 5.42 -23.10 9.33
CA THR A 259 5.75 -24.51 9.56
C THR A 259 4.56 -25.27 10.18
N ALA A 260 4.42 -26.55 9.83
CA ALA A 260 3.35 -27.41 10.36
C ALA A 260 3.45 -27.59 11.88
N GLU A 261 4.65 -27.55 12.45
CA GLU A 261 4.93 -27.72 13.88
C GLU A 261 4.81 -26.39 14.67
N GLY A 262 4.75 -25.25 13.99
CA GLY A 262 4.77 -23.93 14.63
C GLY A 262 3.42 -23.35 15.02
N GLY A 263 2.34 -24.15 14.95
CA GLY A 263 0.98 -23.72 15.29
C GLY A 263 0.83 -23.18 16.72
N THR A 264 1.61 -23.67 17.70
CA THR A 264 1.49 -23.26 19.11
C THR A 264 2.42 -22.12 19.50
N TYR A 265 3.65 -22.07 18.96
CA TYR A 265 4.64 -21.06 19.34
C TYR A 265 4.78 -19.91 18.32
N GLY A 266 4.36 -20.09 17.07
CA GLY A 266 4.52 -19.07 16.02
C GLY A 266 3.77 -17.77 16.32
N LEU A 267 2.50 -17.87 16.73
CA LEU A 267 1.68 -16.71 17.08
C LEU A 267 2.19 -15.96 18.33
N PRO A 268 2.46 -16.60 19.49
CA PRO A 268 2.96 -15.88 20.66
C PRO A 268 4.35 -15.28 20.42
N VAL A 269 5.24 -15.95 19.69
CA VAL A 269 6.56 -15.41 19.33
C VAL A 269 6.43 -14.21 18.40
N LEU A 270 5.52 -14.26 17.42
CA LEU A 270 5.23 -13.12 16.54
C LEU A 270 4.72 -11.90 17.33
N LEU A 271 3.78 -12.11 18.26
CA LEU A 271 3.21 -11.04 19.09
C LEU A 271 4.25 -10.46 20.06
N ALA A 272 5.08 -11.31 20.68
CA ALA A 272 6.19 -10.88 21.52
C ALA A 272 7.24 -10.09 20.72
N GLY A 273 7.61 -10.57 19.53
CA GLY A 273 8.52 -9.86 18.63
C GLY A 273 7.98 -8.51 18.17
N ALA A 274 6.72 -8.47 17.74
CA ALA A 274 6.06 -7.24 17.30
C ALA A 274 5.95 -6.21 18.44
N SER A 275 5.54 -6.65 19.64
CA SER A 275 5.46 -5.76 20.82
C SER A 275 6.83 -5.25 21.25
N ALA A 276 7.87 -6.10 21.24
CA ALA A 276 9.24 -5.67 21.52
C ALA A 276 9.75 -4.65 20.49
N ALA A 277 9.49 -4.86 19.20
CA ALA A 277 9.87 -3.94 18.13
C ALA A 277 9.16 -2.58 18.29
N LEU A 278 7.85 -2.60 18.56
CA LEU A 278 7.05 -1.40 18.82
C LEU A 278 7.51 -0.66 20.07
N ALA A 279 7.83 -1.37 21.15
CA ALA A 279 8.37 -0.79 22.37
C ALA A 279 9.73 -0.13 22.09
N GLY A 280 10.62 -0.79 21.34
CA GLY A 280 11.89 -0.22 20.90
C GLY A 280 11.69 1.08 20.10
N LEU A 281 10.80 1.08 19.11
CA LEU A 281 10.47 2.28 18.33
C LEU A 281 9.86 3.40 19.18
N TRP A 282 9.03 3.06 20.16
CA TRP A 282 8.39 4.03 21.04
C TRP A 282 9.39 4.66 22.02
N LEU A 283 10.26 3.85 22.65
CA LEU A 283 11.36 4.33 23.48
C LEU A 283 12.36 5.18 22.67
N GLY A 284 12.62 4.80 21.41
CA GLY A 284 13.41 5.62 20.48
C GLY A 284 12.73 6.94 20.11
N GLY A 285 11.39 6.95 20.02
CA GLY A 285 10.60 8.13 19.66
C GLY A 285 10.61 9.24 20.71
N ARG A 286 10.79 8.91 21.99
CA ARG A 286 10.89 9.87 23.09
C ARG A 286 12.15 10.76 23.04
N ARG A 287 13.09 10.47 22.14
CA ARG A 287 14.41 11.12 22.01
C ARG A 287 14.41 12.35 21.10
N SER A 288 13.34 12.58 20.35
CA SER A 288 13.25 13.70 19.41
C SER A 288 12.48 14.86 20.05
N PRO A 289 13.16 15.95 20.47
CA PRO A 289 12.48 17.13 20.98
C PRO A 289 11.63 17.76 19.87
N ARG A 290 10.30 17.73 20.03
CA ARG A 290 9.35 18.37 19.10
C ARG A 290 8.85 19.67 19.71
N THR A 291 9.23 20.81 19.13
CA THR A 291 8.92 22.14 19.70
C THR A 291 7.51 22.64 19.36
N ARG A 292 6.91 22.20 18.24
CA ARG A 292 5.48 22.38 17.94
C ARG A 292 5.06 21.47 16.78
N TYR A 293 4.50 20.30 17.11
CA TYR A 293 3.80 19.45 16.14
C TYR A 293 2.42 19.14 16.71
N ARG A 294 1.36 19.39 15.95
CA ARG A 294 0.00 18.98 16.31
C ARG A 294 -0.24 17.61 15.65
N PRO A 295 -0.09 16.50 16.38
CA PRO A 295 -0.24 15.17 15.79
C PRO A 295 -1.70 14.93 15.39
N ASP A 296 -1.88 14.18 14.29
CA ASP A 296 -3.14 13.48 14.07
C ASP A 296 -3.31 12.46 15.20
N THR A 297 -4.39 12.57 15.97
CA THR A 297 -4.65 11.65 17.09
C THR A 297 -5.39 10.41 16.63
N TRP A 298 -5.11 9.27 17.27
CA TRP A 298 -5.95 8.07 17.13
C TRP A 298 -7.27 8.30 17.86
N GLY A 299 -8.23 8.89 17.14
CA GLY A 299 -9.59 9.06 17.64
C GLY A 299 -10.39 7.75 17.58
N PRO A 300 -11.59 7.72 18.20
CA PRO A 300 -12.47 6.55 18.18
C PRO A 300 -12.83 6.12 16.75
N ARG A 301 -13.02 7.06 15.82
CA ARG A 301 -13.26 6.76 14.40
C ARG A 301 -12.09 6.03 13.73
N ALA A 302 -10.84 6.43 14.04
CA ALA A 302 -9.66 5.77 13.49
C ALA A 302 -9.54 4.32 14.00
N LEU A 303 -9.85 4.09 15.28
CA LEU A 303 -9.91 2.77 15.88
C LEU A 303 -11.03 1.91 15.29
N LEU A 304 -12.21 2.47 15.03
CA LEU A 304 -13.31 1.74 14.39
C LEU A 304 -12.99 1.35 12.94
N VAL A 305 -12.35 2.24 12.16
CA VAL A 305 -11.90 1.91 10.80
C VAL A 305 -10.87 0.79 10.83
N ALA A 306 -9.82 0.91 11.65
CA ALA A 306 -8.83 -0.14 11.84
C ALA A 306 -9.46 -1.45 12.32
N GLY A 307 -10.33 -1.38 13.33
CA GLY A 307 -11.01 -2.50 13.95
C GLY A 307 -11.94 -3.22 12.97
N SER A 308 -12.62 -2.49 12.08
CA SER A 308 -13.46 -3.10 11.04
C SER A 308 -12.66 -3.96 10.06
N GLY A 309 -11.49 -3.48 9.62
CA GLY A 309 -10.59 -4.25 8.78
C GLY A 309 -10.03 -5.47 9.52
N ALA A 310 -9.58 -5.26 10.77
CA ALA A 310 -9.08 -6.35 11.61
C ALA A 310 -10.14 -7.44 11.85
N ALA A 311 -11.39 -7.05 12.10
CA ALA A 311 -12.51 -7.97 12.25
C ALA A 311 -12.73 -8.81 10.98
N VAL A 312 -12.68 -8.20 9.79
CA VAL A 312 -12.76 -8.93 8.51
C VAL A 312 -11.61 -9.93 8.38
N ALA A 313 -10.37 -9.52 8.67
CA ALA A 313 -9.20 -10.38 8.57
C ALA A 313 -9.26 -11.59 9.53
N VAL A 314 -9.66 -11.35 10.78
CA VAL A 314 -9.84 -12.41 11.79
C VAL A 314 -10.97 -13.33 11.39
N ALA A 315 -12.14 -12.81 11.04
CA ALA A 315 -13.30 -13.61 10.66
C ALA A 315 -13.04 -14.47 9.41
N MET A 316 -12.35 -13.93 8.40
CA MET A 316 -11.94 -14.69 7.21
C MET A 316 -10.88 -15.74 7.52
N THR A 317 -9.96 -15.45 8.46
CA THR A 317 -8.97 -16.43 8.92
C THR A 317 -9.65 -17.58 9.69
N LEU A 318 -10.60 -17.28 10.57
CA LEU A 318 -11.39 -18.26 11.30
C LEU A 318 -12.27 -19.10 10.36
N ALA A 319 -12.88 -18.45 9.37
CA ALA A 319 -13.66 -19.15 8.35
C ALA A 319 -12.78 -20.09 7.51
N ALA A 320 -11.58 -19.65 7.12
CA ALA A 320 -10.61 -20.50 6.43
C ALA A 320 -10.19 -21.73 7.25
N SER A 321 -10.14 -21.63 8.58
CA SER A 321 -9.86 -22.78 9.45
C SER A 321 -11.06 -23.68 9.71
N ALA A 322 -12.28 -23.12 9.73
CA ALA A 322 -13.50 -23.87 10.03
C ALA A 322 -14.03 -24.64 8.83
N ASP A 323 -13.99 -24.03 7.64
CA ASP A 323 -14.44 -24.64 6.39
C ASP A 323 -13.54 -24.22 5.21
N PRO A 324 -12.38 -24.89 5.04
CA PRO A 324 -11.45 -24.60 3.94
C PRO A 324 -12.08 -24.75 2.55
N ALA A 325 -13.00 -25.71 2.38
CA ALA A 325 -13.62 -26.02 1.09
C ALA A 325 -14.53 -24.89 0.59
N ALA A 326 -15.23 -24.21 1.50
CA ALA A 326 -16.06 -23.04 1.13
C ALA A 326 -15.23 -21.82 0.66
N LEU A 327 -14.02 -21.64 1.19
CA LEU A 327 -13.13 -20.52 0.84
C LEU A 327 -12.22 -20.82 -0.36
N HIS A 328 -11.99 -22.09 -0.64
CA HIS A 328 -11.20 -22.58 -1.76
C HIS A 328 -12.02 -23.55 -2.61
N PRO A 329 -12.93 -23.03 -3.46
CA PRO A 329 -13.73 -23.89 -4.32
C PRO A 329 -12.83 -24.66 -5.28
N ASP A 330 -12.98 -25.98 -5.30
CA ASP A 330 -12.29 -26.83 -6.25
C ASP A 330 -12.81 -26.58 -7.67
N VAL A 331 -11.90 -26.71 -8.63
CA VAL A 331 -12.22 -26.62 -10.07
C VAL A 331 -12.39 -28.00 -10.70
N VAL A 332 -12.11 -29.08 -9.97
CA VAL A 332 -12.27 -30.47 -10.41
C VAL A 332 -13.03 -31.25 -9.34
N PRO A 333 -14.31 -31.64 -9.54
CA PRO A 333 -15.15 -31.39 -10.71
C PRO A 333 -15.60 -29.92 -10.85
N LEU A 334 -16.02 -29.55 -12.07
CA LEU A 334 -16.45 -28.18 -12.39
C LEU A 334 -17.81 -27.87 -11.73
N VAL A 335 -17.80 -27.31 -10.53
CA VAL A 335 -19.00 -26.92 -9.77
C VAL A 335 -19.02 -25.41 -9.59
N ALA A 336 -20.20 -24.79 -9.72
CA ALA A 336 -20.35 -23.36 -9.48
C ALA A 336 -20.02 -23.02 -8.02
N PRO A 337 -19.14 -22.05 -7.74
CA PRO A 337 -18.80 -21.69 -6.38
C PRO A 337 -20.02 -21.12 -5.66
N ALA A 338 -20.36 -21.68 -4.50
CA ALA A 338 -21.38 -21.11 -3.64
C ALA A 338 -20.85 -19.87 -2.92
N LEU A 339 -21.75 -18.94 -2.55
CA LEU A 339 -21.43 -17.82 -1.69
C LEU A 339 -21.63 -18.24 -0.23
N PRO A 340 -20.56 -18.46 0.56
CA PRO A 340 -20.72 -18.77 1.96
C PRO A 340 -21.18 -17.50 2.70
N LEU A 341 -22.39 -17.56 3.27
CA LEU A 341 -23.08 -16.39 3.83
C LEU A 341 -22.33 -15.78 5.02
N TRP A 342 -21.72 -16.61 5.86
CA TRP A 342 -20.98 -16.15 7.03
C TRP A 342 -19.69 -15.38 6.66
N PRO A 343 -18.79 -15.91 5.82
CA PRO A 343 -17.66 -15.14 5.27
C PRO A 343 -18.10 -13.89 4.50
N ALA A 344 -19.19 -13.97 3.74
CA ALA A 344 -19.73 -12.81 3.03
C ALA A 344 -20.15 -11.70 4.01
N ALA A 345 -20.89 -12.04 5.08
CA ALA A 345 -21.26 -11.11 6.13
C ALA A 345 -20.03 -10.52 6.86
N ALA A 346 -18.98 -11.32 7.07
CA ALA A 346 -17.74 -10.84 7.65
C ALA A 346 -17.06 -9.78 6.76
N VAL A 347 -17.02 -9.98 5.44
CA VAL A 347 -16.46 -8.99 4.49
C VAL A 347 -17.26 -7.67 4.51
N LEU A 348 -18.58 -7.72 4.72
CA LEU A 348 -19.41 -6.52 4.81
C LEU A 348 -19.06 -5.63 6.01
N LEU A 349 -18.43 -6.16 7.07
CA LEU A 349 -17.88 -5.32 8.15
C LEU A 349 -16.85 -4.32 7.62
N GLY A 350 -16.17 -4.64 6.51
CA GLY A 350 -15.25 -3.74 5.82
C GLY A 350 -15.93 -2.46 5.28
N LEU A 351 -17.27 -2.42 5.16
CA LEU A 351 -18.02 -1.23 4.76
C LEU A 351 -18.24 -0.23 5.90
N LEU A 352 -17.99 -0.59 7.16
CA LEU A 352 -18.17 0.29 8.31
C LEU A 352 -17.54 1.69 8.15
N PRO A 353 -16.33 1.86 7.57
CA PRO A 353 -15.75 3.18 7.32
C PRO A 353 -16.64 4.08 6.45
N ALA A 354 -17.41 3.51 5.51
CA ALA A 354 -18.27 4.28 4.63
C ALA A 354 -19.41 5.02 5.37
N PHE A 355 -19.80 4.53 6.54
CA PHE A 355 -20.89 5.10 7.36
C PHE A 355 -20.36 5.89 8.56
N LEU A 356 -19.21 5.49 9.10
CA LEU A 356 -18.64 6.07 10.32
C LEU A 356 -17.78 7.31 10.07
N VAL A 357 -17.25 7.44 8.85
CA VAL A 357 -16.42 8.58 8.46
C VAL A 357 -17.31 9.54 7.68
N PRO A 358 -17.43 10.82 8.09
CA PRO A 358 -18.11 11.80 7.27
C PRO A 358 -17.36 11.95 5.95
N ALA A 359 -18.06 11.81 4.82
CA ALA A 359 -17.50 12.17 3.52
C ALA A 359 -17.05 13.63 3.62
N GLY A 360 -15.74 13.85 3.53
CA GLY A 360 -15.17 15.18 3.71
C GLY A 360 -15.87 16.15 2.78
N SER A 361 -16.55 17.15 3.35
CA SER A 361 -17.11 18.27 2.61
C SER A 361 -16.03 18.79 1.68
N ALA A 362 -16.26 18.71 0.37
CA ALA A 362 -15.44 19.37 -0.62
C ALA A 362 -15.40 20.86 -0.23
N GLY A 363 -14.33 21.28 0.44
CA GLY A 363 -14.13 22.68 0.76
C GLY A 363 -14.18 23.45 -0.56
N PRO A 364 -14.91 24.58 -0.64
CA PRO A 364 -15.02 25.34 -1.87
C PRO A 364 -13.61 25.64 -2.39
N ALA A 365 -13.42 25.40 -3.69
CA ALA A 365 -12.18 25.67 -4.39
C ALA A 365 -11.65 27.05 -3.96
N ALA A 366 -10.40 27.07 -3.49
CA ALA A 366 -9.74 28.29 -3.07
C ALA A 366 -9.99 29.40 -4.11
N HIS A 367 -10.58 30.48 -3.63
CA HIS A 367 -10.79 31.73 -4.35
C HIS A 367 -9.48 32.10 -5.07
N PRO A 368 -9.47 32.37 -6.39
CA PRO A 368 -8.29 32.94 -7.03
C PRO A 368 -8.00 34.25 -6.30
N LEU A 369 -6.76 34.39 -5.82
CA LEU A 369 -6.25 35.63 -5.27
C LEU A 369 -6.41 36.70 -6.34
N ASP A 370 -7.28 37.67 -6.03
CA ASP A 370 -7.49 38.87 -6.82
C ASP A 370 -6.14 39.59 -6.92
N THR A 371 -5.66 39.73 -8.15
CA THR A 371 -4.45 40.43 -8.50
C THR A 371 -4.58 41.89 -8.06
N ALA A 372 -3.86 42.26 -7.00
CA ALA A 372 -3.68 43.66 -6.62
C ALA A 372 -3.07 44.41 -7.82
N LYS A 373 -3.89 45.28 -8.40
CA LYS A 373 -3.54 46.17 -9.51
C LYS A 373 -2.66 47.28 -8.95
N GLU A 374 -1.36 47.21 -9.21
CA GLU A 374 -0.43 48.34 -9.08
C GLU A 374 -0.94 49.50 -9.97
N GLN A 375 -1.31 50.60 -9.34
CA GLN A 375 -1.44 51.91 -10.00
C GLN A 375 -0.09 52.62 -9.88
N PRO A 376 0.53 53.08 -10.98
CA PRO A 376 1.61 54.04 -10.89
C PRO A 376 1.01 55.45 -10.83
N SER A 377 1.46 56.20 -9.83
CA SER A 377 1.43 57.67 -9.77
C SER A 377 2.60 58.27 -10.55
#